data_AF-A0A1D7QS91-F1
#
_entry.id   AF-A0A1D7QS91-F1
#
_cell.length_a   1.000
_cell.length_b   1.000
_cell.length_c   1.000
_cell.angle_alpha   90.00
_cell.angle_beta   90.00
_cell.angle_gamma   90.00
#
_symmetry.space_group_name_H-M   'P 1'
#
loop_
_entity.id
_entity.type
_entity.pdbx_description
1 polymer ?
#
loop_
_entity_poly.entity_id
_entity_poly.type
_entity_poly.pdbx_seq_one_letter_code
_entity_poly.pdbx_strand_id
1 'polypeptide(L)'
;MKNQKGYSLLMVLGAIVLIGLLVPPLAYQIISSSSQASQTDQSVQLGNMYDMGKQTGRTHVENAVKGNAGYEGFEGIGDNVTWDDVVAHFTDELQVGVENNTLAINNLDFSTYSGDVEVEFIRVEEVDDRLEIEYRVIPSINNDSSEEVTEIFYLGREGGDGSDDESDWIDEDGEIPDDIFGDETELENSNNPNLKTEDNPITDLKNTVFTGYSVTLPSNEDYVIDGPLAFSVTKNNGDRGEVTFPGSKSTAVINGDVYAASVIIDVKQDTTFTILGDLYVYNTTFKFDNSERNSNICVDGNIYDYGDNDFDNAREDGFHHIESCDDITDSMKVYYTGEVIGGGPGGGSYIEGLILEGTRGD
;
A
#
# COMPACT_ATOMS: atom_id res chain seq x y z
N MET A 1 76.59 -46.95 33.96
CA MET A 1 75.72 -46.35 32.92
C MET A 1 74.75 -47.37 32.28
N LYS A 2 74.07 -48.25 33.04
CA LYS A 2 73.33 -49.40 32.46
C LYS A 2 71.80 -49.40 32.62
N ASN A 3 71.17 -48.34 33.13
CA ASN A 3 69.70 -48.31 33.27
C ASN A 3 68.96 -47.20 32.52
N GLN A 4 69.64 -46.37 31.72
CA GLN A 4 68.95 -45.29 30.98
C GLN A 4 68.12 -45.80 29.79
N LYS A 5 68.45 -46.98 29.23
CA LYS A 5 67.70 -47.55 28.09
C LYS A 5 66.31 -48.09 28.49
N GLY A 6 66.11 -48.52 29.74
CA GLY A 6 64.82 -49.03 30.22
C GLY A 6 63.80 -47.92 30.50
N TYR A 7 64.23 -46.81 31.08
CA TYR A 7 63.37 -45.65 31.33
C TYR A 7 62.91 -44.97 30.02
N SER A 8 63.75 -44.97 28.98
CA SER A 8 63.37 -44.46 27.67
C SER A 8 62.25 -45.29 27.03
N LEU A 9 62.29 -46.62 27.17
CA LEU A 9 61.22 -47.50 26.66
C LEU A 9 59.91 -47.26 27.42
N LEU A 10 59.98 -47.12 28.75
CA LEU A 10 58.81 -46.83 29.58
C LEU A 10 58.20 -45.46 29.29
N MET A 11 59.02 -44.43 29.02
CA MET A 11 58.51 -43.12 28.60
C MET A 11 57.76 -43.21 27.26
N VAL A 12 58.31 -43.92 26.28
CA VAL A 12 57.66 -44.08 24.96
C VAL A 12 56.34 -44.85 25.11
N LEU A 13 56.32 -45.92 25.91
CA LEU A 13 55.10 -46.69 26.15
C LEU A 13 54.04 -45.86 26.89
N GLY A 14 54.45 -45.09 27.89
CA GLY A 14 53.58 -44.16 28.61
C GLY A 14 53.01 -43.07 27.71
N ALA A 15 53.84 -42.52 26.80
CA ALA A 15 53.41 -41.53 25.81
C ALA A 15 52.40 -42.13 24.81
N ILE A 16 52.61 -43.35 24.32
CA ILE A 16 51.66 -44.04 23.43
C ILE A 16 50.32 -44.28 24.14
N VAL A 17 50.34 -44.69 25.40
CA VAL A 17 49.12 -44.89 26.19
C VAL A 17 48.40 -43.56 26.44
N LEU A 18 49.13 -42.49 26.75
CA LEU A 18 48.55 -41.14 26.91
C LEU A 18 47.93 -40.63 25.61
N ILE A 19 48.62 -40.77 24.47
CA ILE A 19 48.08 -40.42 23.16
C ILE A 19 46.84 -41.27 22.86
N GLY A 20 46.90 -42.58 23.09
CA GLY A 20 45.77 -43.49 22.87
C GLY A 20 44.54 -43.17 23.73
N LEU A 21 44.73 -42.63 24.94
CA LEU A 21 43.64 -42.16 25.81
C LEU A 21 43.09 -40.79 25.40
N LEU A 22 43.93 -39.91 24.84
CA LEU A 22 43.54 -38.55 24.47
C LEU A 22 42.93 -38.43 23.06
N VAL A 23 43.26 -39.36 22.14
CA VAL A 23 42.75 -39.33 20.75
C VAL A 23 41.22 -39.52 20.68
N PRO A 24 40.59 -40.49 21.36
CA PRO A 24 39.14 -40.70 21.28
C PRO A 24 38.28 -39.47 21.65
N PRO A 25 38.53 -38.75 22.78
CA PRO A 25 37.73 -37.58 23.12
C PRO A 25 37.93 -36.42 22.13
N LEU A 26 39.14 -36.23 21.58
CA LEU A 26 39.40 -35.20 20.56
C LEU A 26 38.70 -35.51 19.24
N ALA A 27 38.72 -36.77 18.80
CA ALA A 27 38.02 -37.20 17.60
C ALA A 27 36.50 -37.01 17.73
N TYR A 28 35.93 -37.33 18.90
CA TYR A 28 34.50 -37.13 19.17
C TYR A 28 34.09 -35.65 19.12
N GLN A 29 34.91 -34.74 19.67
CA GLN A 29 34.65 -33.30 19.63
C GLN A 29 34.67 -32.75 18.20
N ILE A 30 35.60 -33.20 17.35
CA ILE A 30 35.69 -32.77 15.95
C ILE A 30 34.49 -33.27 15.14
N ILE A 31 34.10 -34.55 15.32
CA ILE A 31 32.94 -35.12 14.63
C ILE A 31 31.66 -34.39 15.03
N SER A 32 31.49 -34.09 16.33
CA SER A 32 30.34 -33.33 16.83
C SER A 32 30.29 -31.92 16.24
N SER A 33 31.42 -31.21 16.18
CA SER A 33 31.47 -29.86 15.61
C SER A 33 31.22 -29.85 14.11
N SER A 34 31.76 -30.84 13.38
CA SER A 34 31.55 -31.00 11.95
C SER A 34 30.10 -31.35 11.62
N SER A 35 29.48 -32.23 12.42
CA SER A 35 28.07 -32.59 12.27
C SER A 35 27.15 -31.42 12.58
N GLN A 36 27.45 -30.63 13.62
CA GLN A 36 26.66 -29.44 13.96
C GLN A 36 26.80 -28.35 12.90
N ALA A 37 28.01 -28.12 12.39
CA ALA A 37 28.23 -27.18 11.30
C ALA A 37 27.45 -27.59 10.04
N SER A 38 27.54 -28.86 9.64
CA SER A 38 26.78 -29.37 8.48
C SER A 38 25.26 -29.28 8.68
N GLN A 39 24.74 -29.54 9.88
CA GLN A 39 23.31 -29.39 10.17
C GLN A 39 22.88 -27.92 10.14
N THR A 40 23.73 -27.02 10.64
CA THR A 40 23.48 -25.58 10.61
C THR A 40 23.49 -25.07 9.18
N ASP A 41 24.47 -25.46 8.38
CA ASP A 41 24.57 -25.08 6.96
C ASP A 41 23.37 -25.61 6.18
N GLN A 42 22.98 -26.88 6.38
CA GLN A 42 21.79 -27.45 5.75
C GLN A 42 20.52 -26.70 6.17
N SER A 43 20.36 -26.37 7.44
CA SER A 43 19.23 -25.58 7.94
C SER A 43 19.17 -24.19 7.32
N VAL A 44 20.31 -23.54 7.14
CA VAL A 44 20.39 -22.22 6.48
C VAL A 44 20.03 -22.33 5.00
N GLN A 45 20.51 -23.37 4.30
CA GLN A 45 20.14 -23.56 2.89
C GLN A 45 18.66 -23.88 2.72
N LEU A 46 18.07 -24.69 3.60
CA LEU A 46 16.63 -24.94 3.60
C LEU A 46 15.83 -23.65 3.83
N GLY A 47 16.27 -22.80 4.78
CA GLY A 47 15.66 -21.48 4.99
C GLY A 47 15.71 -20.60 3.75
N ASN A 48 16.88 -20.49 3.11
CA ASN A 48 17.02 -19.73 1.86
C ASN A 48 16.16 -20.29 0.72
N MET A 49 16.07 -21.62 0.61
CA MET A 49 15.26 -22.30 -0.40
C MET A 49 13.76 -22.05 -0.20
N TYR A 50 13.32 -22.06 1.06
CA TYR A 50 11.96 -21.69 1.41
C TYR A 50 11.68 -20.22 1.05
N ASP A 51 12.58 -19.28 1.36
CA ASP A 51 12.44 -17.88 0.96
C ASP A 51 12.37 -17.71 -0.58
N MET A 52 13.16 -18.48 -1.33
CA MET A 52 13.08 -18.52 -2.78
C MET A 52 11.73 -19.06 -3.27
N GLY A 53 11.24 -20.16 -2.70
CA GLY A 53 9.93 -20.72 -3.04
C GLY A 53 8.78 -19.76 -2.76
N LYS A 54 8.82 -19.05 -1.62
CA LYS A 54 7.87 -17.97 -1.33
C LYS A 54 7.90 -16.88 -2.39
N GLN A 55 9.09 -16.38 -2.72
CA GLN A 55 9.23 -15.33 -3.72
C GLN A 55 8.75 -15.80 -5.10
N THR A 56 9.01 -17.06 -5.46
CA THR A 56 8.51 -17.67 -6.70
C THR A 56 6.99 -17.75 -6.71
N GLY A 57 6.35 -18.28 -5.66
CA GLY A 57 4.90 -18.29 -5.52
C GLY A 57 4.29 -16.89 -5.71
N ARG A 58 4.80 -15.90 -4.98
CA ARG A 58 4.38 -14.49 -5.11
C ARG A 58 4.54 -13.95 -6.53
N THR A 59 5.71 -14.15 -7.14
CA THR A 59 6.00 -13.66 -8.50
C THR A 59 5.04 -14.26 -9.52
N HIS A 60 4.64 -15.53 -9.35
CA HIS A 60 3.67 -16.16 -10.23
C HIS A 60 2.27 -15.58 -10.06
N VAL A 61 1.83 -15.32 -8.82
CA VAL A 61 0.56 -14.63 -8.58
C VAL A 61 0.59 -13.21 -9.15
N GLU A 62 1.67 -12.45 -8.93
CA GLU A 62 1.83 -11.10 -9.51
C GLU A 62 1.82 -11.11 -11.04
N ASN A 63 2.42 -12.12 -11.66
CA ASN A 63 2.41 -12.27 -13.12
C ASN A 63 1.02 -12.62 -13.64
N ALA A 64 0.25 -13.44 -12.93
CA ALA A 64 -1.14 -13.73 -13.24
C ALA A 64 -2.00 -12.46 -13.12
N VAL A 65 -1.83 -11.69 -12.03
CA VAL A 65 -2.51 -10.40 -11.86
C VAL A 65 -2.26 -9.47 -13.05
N LYS A 66 -1.00 -9.37 -13.48
CA LYS A 66 -0.57 -8.43 -14.54
C LYS A 66 -0.70 -8.99 -15.96
N GLY A 67 -1.18 -10.22 -16.16
CA GLY A 67 -1.23 -10.88 -17.47
C GLY A 67 0.13 -11.03 -18.16
N ASN A 68 1.20 -11.27 -17.39
CA ASN A 68 2.58 -11.36 -17.89
C ASN A 68 3.08 -12.81 -17.97
N ALA A 69 4.25 -13.04 -18.58
CA ALA A 69 4.97 -14.31 -18.51
C ALA A 69 4.22 -15.59 -18.96
N GLY A 70 3.20 -15.45 -19.82
CA GLY A 70 2.42 -16.57 -20.35
C GLY A 70 1.09 -16.83 -19.65
N TYR A 71 0.75 -16.00 -18.66
CA TYR A 71 -0.58 -15.90 -18.07
C TYR A 71 -1.50 -15.10 -19.00
N GLU A 72 -2.74 -15.55 -19.21
CA GLU A 72 -3.73 -14.69 -19.85
C GLU A 72 -4.10 -13.60 -18.83
N GLY A 73 -3.95 -12.33 -19.20
CA GLY A 73 -4.44 -11.25 -18.35
C GLY A 73 -5.96 -11.29 -18.26
N PHE A 74 -6.52 -10.48 -17.38
CA PHE A 74 -7.95 -10.39 -17.19
C PHE A 74 -8.74 -9.77 -18.36
N GLU A 75 -8.06 -9.36 -19.44
CA GLU A 75 -8.65 -8.82 -20.66
C GLU A 75 -9.71 -9.76 -21.29
N GLY A 76 -9.71 -11.06 -20.94
CA GLY A 76 -10.69 -12.04 -21.41
C GLY A 76 -12.00 -12.15 -20.61
N ILE A 77 -12.11 -11.52 -19.44
CA ILE A 77 -13.18 -11.81 -18.46
C ILE A 77 -14.40 -10.88 -18.59
N GLY A 78 -14.29 -9.81 -19.39
CA GLY A 78 -15.39 -8.90 -19.71
C GLY A 78 -15.66 -7.84 -18.64
N ASP A 79 -16.57 -6.91 -18.92
CA ASP A 79 -16.69 -5.65 -18.15
C ASP A 79 -17.45 -5.78 -16.80
N ASN A 80 -18.06 -6.93 -16.50
CA ASN A 80 -18.84 -7.16 -15.27
C ASN A 80 -18.26 -8.35 -14.50
N VAL A 81 -17.16 -8.11 -13.82
CA VAL A 81 -16.36 -9.15 -13.16
C VAL A 81 -16.87 -9.35 -11.74
N THR A 82 -17.18 -10.59 -11.37
CA THR A 82 -17.50 -10.97 -9.98
C THR A 82 -16.30 -11.66 -9.32
N TRP A 83 -16.29 -11.76 -7.99
CA TRP A 83 -15.28 -12.54 -7.28
C TRP A 83 -15.24 -14.01 -7.72
N ASP A 84 -16.39 -14.60 -8.06
CA ASP A 84 -16.45 -15.95 -8.65
C ASP A 84 -15.65 -16.03 -9.96
N ASP A 85 -15.67 -14.98 -10.79
CA ASP A 85 -14.91 -14.92 -12.04
C ASP A 85 -13.39 -14.78 -11.77
N VAL A 86 -13.02 -13.98 -10.76
CA VAL A 86 -11.62 -13.82 -10.32
C VAL A 86 -11.08 -15.13 -9.73
N VAL A 87 -11.84 -15.78 -8.85
CA VAL A 87 -11.51 -17.11 -8.29
C VAL A 87 -11.33 -18.12 -9.42
N ALA A 88 -12.25 -18.16 -10.38
CA ALA A 88 -12.17 -19.07 -11.53
C ALA A 88 -10.91 -18.80 -12.37
N HIS A 89 -10.57 -17.53 -12.62
CA HIS A 89 -9.38 -17.14 -13.34
C HIS A 89 -8.09 -17.64 -12.67
N PHE A 90 -7.88 -17.32 -11.40
CA PHE A 90 -6.69 -17.78 -10.67
C PHE A 90 -6.65 -19.29 -10.50
N THR A 91 -7.81 -19.94 -10.34
CA THR A 91 -7.90 -21.40 -10.28
C THR A 91 -7.38 -22.04 -11.57
N ASP A 92 -7.72 -21.47 -12.73
CA ASP A 92 -7.28 -21.97 -14.04
C ASP A 92 -5.80 -21.63 -14.30
N GLU A 93 -5.42 -20.36 -14.13
CA GLU A 93 -4.06 -19.87 -14.42
C GLU A 93 -2.99 -20.50 -13.52
N LEU A 94 -3.28 -20.66 -12.22
CA LEU A 94 -2.38 -21.32 -11.28
C LEU A 94 -2.53 -22.86 -11.31
N GLN A 95 -3.48 -23.37 -12.10
CA GLN A 95 -3.91 -24.77 -12.20
C GLN A 95 -4.09 -25.45 -10.84
N VAL A 96 -4.86 -24.79 -9.98
CA VAL A 96 -5.11 -25.21 -8.60
C VAL A 96 -5.78 -26.59 -8.59
N GLY A 97 -5.20 -27.53 -7.84
CA GLY A 97 -5.72 -28.90 -7.73
C GLY A 97 -5.47 -29.80 -8.96
N VAL A 98 -4.69 -29.36 -9.95
CA VAL A 98 -4.25 -30.20 -11.06
C VAL A 98 -3.03 -31.03 -10.65
N GLU A 99 -3.15 -32.36 -10.74
CA GLU A 99 -2.05 -33.26 -10.42
C GLU A 99 -0.80 -32.96 -11.28
N ASN A 100 0.34 -32.73 -10.63
CA ASN A 100 1.65 -32.44 -11.21
C ASN A 100 1.85 -31.02 -11.79
N ASN A 101 1.01 -30.04 -11.47
CA ASN A 101 1.31 -28.64 -11.78
C ASN A 101 2.11 -27.98 -10.64
N THR A 102 3.37 -28.39 -10.48
CA THR A 102 4.30 -27.77 -9.54
C THR A 102 5.26 -26.85 -10.27
N LEU A 103 5.47 -25.66 -9.73
CA LEU A 103 6.53 -24.76 -10.18
C LEU A 103 7.83 -25.22 -9.53
N ALA A 104 8.75 -25.74 -10.34
CA ALA A 104 10.00 -26.31 -9.85
C ALA A 104 11.20 -25.42 -10.19
N ILE A 105 11.92 -24.98 -9.15
CA ILE A 105 13.24 -24.37 -9.25
C ILE A 105 14.26 -25.49 -9.05
N ASN A 106 14.77 -26.02 -10.17
CA ASN A 106 15.67 -27.16 -10.15
C ASN A 106 17.14 -26.74 -10.22
N ASN A 107 18.02 -27.60 -9.69
CA ASN A 107 19.48 -27.48 -9.78
C ASN A 107 20.05 -26.24 -9.07
N LEU A 108 19.56 -25.94 -7.86
CA LEU A 108 20.20 -24.95 -6.99
C LEU A 108 21.53 -25.52 -6.49
N ASP A 109 22.63 -25.08 -7.10
CA ASP A 109 23.97 -25.56 -6.77
C ASP A 109 24.54 -24.77 -5.58
N PHE A 110 24.48 -25.37 -4.40
CA PHE A 110 25.20 -24.90 -3.23
C PHE A 110 26.56 -25.59 -3.18
N SER A 111 27.55 -24.96 -2.53
CA SER A 111 28.94 -25.46 -2.49
C SER A 111 29.11 -26.94 -2.08
N THR A 112 28.12 -27.50 -1.38
CA THR A 112 28.11 -28.88 -0.86
C THR A 112 26.80 -29.63 -1.10
N TYR A 113 25.78 -29.02 -1.71
CA TYR A 113 24.43 -29.57 -1.80
C TYR A 113 23.78 -29.23 -3.15
N SER A 114 23.00 -30.17 -3.69
CA SER A 114 22.03 -29.85 -4.76
C SER A 114 20.68 -29.64 -4.10
N GLY A 115 20.05 -28.49 -4.36
CA GLY A 115 18.69 -28.22 -3.89
C GLY A 115 17.70 -28.09 -5.04
N ASP A 116 16.46 -28.47 -4.77
CA ASP A 116 15.31 -28.21 -5.64
C ASP A 116 14.18 -27.65 -4.78
N VAL A 117 13.38 -26.73 -5.33
CA VAL A 117 12.23 -26.13 -4.65
C VAL A 117 11.00 -26.33 -5.51
N GLU A 118 9.96 -26.94 -4.95
CA GLU A 118 8.65 -27.06 -5.60
C GLU A 118 7.64 -26.13 -4.92
N VAL A 119 6.84 -25.44 -5.73
CA VAL A 119 5.72 -24.60 -5.28
C VAL A 119 4.43 -25.13 -5.89
N GLU A 120 3.43 -25.37 -5.06
CA GLU A 120 2.13 -25.90 -5.48
C GLU A 120 0.99 -25.08 -4.91
N PHE A 121 0.09 -24.60 -5.78
CA PHE A 121 -1.11 -23.87 -5.38
C PHE A 121 -2.22 -24.86 -4.99
N ILE A 122 -2.73 -24.73 -3.77
CA ILE A 122 -3.65 -25.67 -3.14
C ILE A 122 -5.08 -25.18 -3.25
N ARG A 123 -5.30 -23.89 -3.00
CA ARG A 123 -6.63 -23.31 -2.85
C ARG A 123 -6.63 -21.85 -3.27
N VAL A 124 -7.72 -21.43 -3.90
CA VAL A 124 -8.06 -20.04 -4.18
C VAL A 124 -9.51 -19.86 -3.76
N GLU A 125 -9.77 -18.96 -2.83
CA GLU A 125 -11.13 -18.69 -2.36
C GLU A 125 -11.30 -17.20 -2.02
N GLU A 126 -12.52 -16.71 -2.14
CA GLU A 126 -12.91 -15.41 -1.61
C GLU A 126 -13.24 -15.55 -0.11
N VAL A 127 -12.64 -14.71 0.73
CA VAL A 127 -12.91 -14.63 2.17
C VAL A 127 -12.95 -13.17 2.55
N ASP A 128 -14.05 -12.69 3.13
CA ASP A 128 -14.16 -11.31 3.64
C ASP A 128 -13.72 -10.24 2.61
N ASP A 129 -14.29 -10.30 1.39
CA ASP A 129 -14.02 -9.36 0.29
C ASP A 129 -12.56 -9.31 -0.21
N ARG A 130 -11.77 -10.35 0.05
CA ARG A 130 -10.43 -10.54 -0.51
C ARG A 130 -10.26 -11.96 -1.06
N LEU A 131 -9.29 -12.13 -1.93
CA LEU A 131 -8.91 -13.45 -2.46
C LEU A 131 -7.77 -14.04 -1.62
N GLU A 132 -8.02 -15.19 -0.99
CA GLU A 132 -7.01 -15.99 -0.32
C GLU A 132 -6.46 -17.04 -1.30
N ILE A 133 -5.17 -16.95 -1.61
CA ILE A 133 -4.43 -17.90 -2.43
C ILE A 133 -3.46 -18.67 -1.52
N GLU A 134 -3.75 -19.94 -1.29
CA GLU A 134 -2.94 -20.83 -0.48
C GLU A 134 -2.02 -21.67 -1.36
N TYR A 135 -0.72 -21.68 -1.03
CA TYR A 135 0.27 -22.50 -1.72
C TYR A 135 1.26 -23.13 -0.74
N ARG A 136 1.80 -24.28 -1.09
CA ARG A 136 2.87 -24.94 -0.33
C ARG A 136 4.22 -24.81 -1.02
N VAL A 137 5.25 -24.61 -0.22
CA VAL A 137 6.65 -24.64 -0.63
C VAL A 137 7.29 -25.91 -0.10
N ILE A 138 7.87 -26.72 -0.98
CA ILE A 138 8.52 -27.99 -0.67
C ILE A 138 10.00 -27.90 -1.08
N PRO A 139 10.89 -27.49 -0.16
CA PRO A 139 12.32 -27.57 -0.39
C PRO A 139 12.79 -29.03 -0.38
N SER A 140 13.77 -29.38 -1.21
CA SER A 140 14.49 -30.65 -1.11
C SER A 140 15.98 -30.46 -1.27
N ILE A 141 16.77 -31.16 -0.46
CA ILE A 141 18.24 -31.17 -0.56
C ILE A 141 18.67 -32.60 -0.84
N ASN A 142 19.46 -32.81 -1.90
CA ASN A 142 19.93 -34.13 -2.33
C ASN A 142 18.80 -35.15 -2.57
N ASN A 143 17.62 -34.68 -3.01
CA ASN A 143 16.37 -35.45 -3.15
C ASN A 143 15.69 -35.87 -1.83
N ASP A 144 16.17 -35.39 -0.68
CA ASP A 144 15.44 -35.53 0.58
C ASP A 144 14.54 -34.30 0.75
N SER A 145 13.23 -34.50 0.64
CA SER A 145 12.22 -33.46 0.89
C SER A 145 12.26 -33.02 2.35
N SER A 146 12.27 -31.71 2.60
CA SER A 146 12.06 -31.17 3.94
C SER A 146 10.58 -31.10 4.29
N GLU A 147 10.30 -30.61 5.50
CA GLU A 147 8.94 -30.22 5.90
C GLU A 147 8.40 -29.18 4.91
N GLU A 148 7.18 -29.40 4.45
CA GLU A 148 6.46 -28.45 3.59
C GLU A 148 5.98 -27.28 4.45
N VAL A 149 6.01 -26.08 3.90
CA VAL A 149 5.49 -24.89 4.57
C VAL A 149 4.40 -24.29 3.71
N THR A 150 3.25 -24.06 4.32
CA THR A 150 2.10 -23.44 3.69
C THR A 150 2.18 -21.93 3.85
N GLU A 151 1.93 -21.21 2.76
CA GLU A 151 1.77 -19.78 2.73
C GLU A 151 0.37 -19.42 2.25
N ILE A 152 -0.19 -18.37 2.85
CA ILE A 152 -1.39 -17.75 2.36
C ILE A 152 -1.03 -16.36 1.86
N PHE A 153 -1.49 -16.08 0.65
CA PHE A 153 -1.33 -14.82 -0.04
C PHE A 153 -2.69 -14.17 -0.21
N TYR A 154 -2.76 -12.87 0.03
CA TYR A 154 -4.00 -12.10 0.00
C TYR A 154 -3.97 -11.11 -1.16
N LEU A 155 -5.02 -11.11 -1.97
CA LEU A 155 -5.30 -10.04 -2.93
C LEU A 155 -6.56 -9.32 -2.49
N GLY A 156 -6.41 -8.03 -2.17
CA GLY A 156 -7.50 -7.11 -1.92
C GLY A 156 -7.80 -6.27 -3.14
N ARG A 157 -8.83 -5.45 -3.04
CA ARG A 157 -9.11 -4.40 -4.02
C ARG A 157 -8.33 -3.14 -3.64
N GLU A 158 -7.84 -2.39 -4.62
CA GLU A 158 -7.48 -0.98 -4.44
C GLU A 158 -8.72 -0.28 -3.89
N GLY A 159 -8.63 0.37 -2.74
CA GLY A 159 -9.81 0.96 -2.10
C GLY A 159 -10.54 0.06 -1.09
N GLY A 160 -10.08 -1.17 -0.87
CA GLY A 160 -10.65 -2.05 0.15
C GLY A 160 -9.59 -2.94 0.74
N ASP A 161 -8.77 -2.38 1.62
CA ASP A 161 -7.92 -3.19 2.47
C ASP A 161 -8.72 -3.72 3.67
N GLY A 162 -8.48 -4.97 4.05
CA GLY A 162 -8.86 -5.41 5.40
C GLY A 162 -7.96 -4.81 6.48
N SER A 163 -7.41 -3.59 6.32
CA SER A 163 -6.32 -3.10 7.16
C SER A 163 -6.15 -1.59 7.32
N ASP A 164 -7.19 -0.81 7.57
CA ASP A 164 -7.11 0.55 8.17
C ASP A 164 -5.93 1.43 7.66
N ASP A 165 -5.62 1.43 6.35
CA ASP A 165 -4.59 2.33 5.78
C ASP A 165 -5.25 3.41 4.92
N GLU A 166 -4.74 4.63 5.11
CA GLU A 166 -5.30 5.95 4.75
C GLU A 166 -5.51 6.20 3.23
N SER A 167 -5.51 5.18 2.37
CA SER A 167 -5.64 5.31 0.91
C SER A 167 -7.05 5.15 0.36
N ASP A 168 -8.02 4.71 1.17
CA ASP A 168 -9.36 4.27 0.69
C ASP A 168 -10.45 5.31 1.00
N TRP A 169 -10.11 6.60 0.97
CA TRP A 169 -10.98 7.69 1.43
C TRP A 169 -11.93 8.24 0.36
N ILE A 170 -11.83 7.78 -0.89
CA ILE A 170 -12.85 7.95 -1.94
C ILE A 170 -13.06 6.61 -2.62
N ASP A 171 -14.30 6.13 -2.61
CA ASP A 171 -14.69 4.97 -3.40
C ASP A 171 -14.68 5.26 -4.92
N GLU A 172 -14.86 4.22 -5.73
CA GLU A 172 -14.87 4.36 -7.19
C GLU A 172 -15.96 5.33 -7.70
N ASP A 173 -17.04 5.52 -6.93
CA ASP A 173 -18.16 6.41 -7.21
C ASP A 173 -18.03 7.85 -6.68
N GLY A 174 -16.99 8.16 -5.91
CA GLY A 174 -16.73 9.52 -5.42
C GLY A 174 -17.37 9.86 -4.08
N GLU A 175 -17.91 8.90 -3.33
CA GLU A 175 -18.37 9.07 -1.96
C GLU A 175 -17.18 8.96 -0.98
N ILE A 176 -17.29 9.68 0.14
CA ILE A 176 -16.29 9.70 1.21
C ILE A 176 -16.89 8.90 2.35
N PRO A 177 -16.28 7.78 2.77
CA PRO A 177 -16.78 6.95 3.87
C PRO A 177 -17.09 7.75 5.15
N ASP A 178 -18.25 7.48 5.75
CA ASP A 178 -18.74 8.19 6.96
C ASP A 178 -17.83 7.97 8.20
N ASP A 179 -16.96 6.96 8.19
CA ASP A 179 -16.12 6.54 9.32
C ASP A 179 -14.74 7.21 9.39
N ILE A 180 -14.29 7.91 8.34
CA ILE A 180 -12.98 8.58 8.26
C ILE A 180 -12.76 9.61 9.38
N PHE A 181 -13.84 10.19 9.90
CA PHE A 181 -13.80 11.29 10.86
C PHE A 181 -14.09 10.87 12.31
N GLY A 182 -14.37 9.58 12.55
CA GLY A 182 -14.78 9.04 13.84
C GLY A 182 -16.22 9.47 14.27
N ASP A 183 -16.63 9.08 15.48
CA ASP A 183 -18.00 9.21 16.03
C ASP A 183 -18.59 10.65 16.16
N GLU A 184 -18.05 11.71 15.54
CA GLU A 184 -18.51 13.09 15.76
C GLU A 184 -18.92 13.90 14.51
N THR A 185 -20.10 14.53 14.64
CA THR A 185 -20.68 15.66 13.89
C THR A 185 -20.62 15.62 12.36
N GLU A 186 -21.29 14.63 11.76
CA GLU A 186 -21.92 14.84 10.47
C GLU A 186 -22.84 16.06 10.53
N LEU A 187 -22.53 17.09 9.72
CA LEU A 187 -23.50 18.13 9.38
C LEU A 187 -24.36 17.62 8.22
N GLU A 188 -25.09 16.53 8.44
CA GLU A 188 -26.17 16.11 7.53
C GLU A 188 -27.24 17.20 7.54
N ASN A 189 -27.32 18.04 6.50
CA ASN A 189 -28.57 18.75 6.28
C ASN A 189 -28.91 19.07 4.83
N SER A 190 -30.05 18.49 4.44
CA SER A 190 -30.80 18.74 3.22
C SER A 190 -31.00 20.24 2.95
N ASN A 191 -30.66 20.67 1.74
CA ASN A 191 -30.99 21.96 1.15
C ASN A 191 -30.22 23.19 1.69
N ASN A 192 -28.93 23.26 1.35
CA ASN A 192 -28.15 24.50 1.22
C ASN A 192 -27.96 25.32 2.52
N PRO A 193 -27.11 24.87 3.45
CA PRO A 193 -26.65 25.71 4.53
C PRO A 193 -25.66 26.73 3.95
N ASN A 194 -26.14 27.94 3.67
CA ASN A 194 -25.23 29.07 3.85
C ASN A 194 -24.77 28.98 5.30
N LEU A 195 -23.48 28.72 5.57
CA LEU A 195 -22.89 28.77 6.93
C LEU A 195 -22.92 30.20 7.52
N LYS A 196 -23.70 31.11 6.92
CA LYS A 196 -24.05 32.43 7.44
C LYS A 196 -25.04 32.29 8.60
N THR A 197 -24.52 32.02 9.79
CA THR A 197 -25.18 32.52 11.00
C THR A 197 -24.52 33.84 11.37
N GLU A 198 -25.14 34.96 10.98
CA GLU A 198 -24.74 36.32 11.43
C GLU A 198 -24.63 36.44 12.98
N ASP A 199 -25.17 35.46 13.73
CA ASP A 199 -25.25 35.46 15.19
C ASP A 199 -24.38 34.40 15.89
N ASN A 200 -23.63 33.55 15.18
CA ASN A 200 -22.68 32.60 15.79
C ASN A 200 -21.56 32.27 14.78
N PRO A 201 -20.30 32.68 15.02
CA PRO A 201 -19.19 32.13 14.26
C PRO A 201 -19.15 30.63 14.53
N ILE A 202 -19.11 29.82 13.48
CA ILE A 202 -18.91 28.38 13.62
C ILE A 202 -17.45 28.19 14.00
N THR A 203 -17.17 28.20 15.31
CA THR A 203 -15.82 28.09 15.86
C THR A 203 -15.35 26.64 16.01
N ASP A 204 -16.17 25.67 15.59
CA ASP A 204 -15.91 24.25 15.79
C ASP A 204 -16.34 23.46 14.55
N LEU A 205 -15.52 23.58 13.50
CA LEU A 205 -15.62 22.78 12.26
C LEU A 205 -14.60 21.63 12.28
N LYS A 206 -14.27 21.12 13.47
CA LYS A 206 -13.31 20.03 13.60
C LYS A 206 -13.90 18.76 13.04
N ASN A 207 -13.12 18.05 12.22
CA ASN A 207 -13.48 16.75 11.66
C ASN A 207 -14.85 16.78 10.94
N THR A 208 -15.09 17.78 10.10
CA THR A 208 -16.41 18.00 9.50
C THR A 208 -16.48 17.47 8.07
N VAL A 209 -17.50 16.64 7.82
CA VAL A 209 -17.92 16.23 6.47
C VAL A 209 -19.04 17.16 6.00
N PHE A 210 -18.84 17.78 4.83
CA PHE A 210 -19.85 18.58 4.16
C PHE A 210 -20.49 17.79 3.02
N THR A 211 -21.75 17.42 3.22
CA THR A 211 -22.60 16.80 2.19
C THR A 211 -23.71 17.76 1.74
N GLY A 212 -24.21 17.60 0.50
CA GLY A 212 -25.34 18.38 -0.02
C GLY A 212 -25.13 18.98 -1.41
N TYR A 213 -25.76 20.13 -1.73
CA TYR A 213 -25.72 20.74 -3.09
C TYR A 213 -24.68 21.83 -3.28
N SER A 214 -24.44 22.61 -2.22
CA SER A 214 -23.47 23.70 -2.21
C SER A 214 -23.10 24.05 -0.77
N VAL A 215 -21.85 24.41 -0.56
CA VAL A 215 -21.32 24.91 0.72
C VAL A 215 -20.79 26.30 0.46
N THR A 216 -21.11 27.27 1.30
CA THR A 216 -20.45 28.58 1.27
C THR A 216 -19.86 28.85 2.63
N LEU A 217 -18.53 28.95 2.68
CA LEU A 217 -17.79 29.22 3.90
C LEU A 217 -17.97 30.69 4.35
N PRO A 218 -17.60 31.06 5.58
CA PRO A 218 -17.77 32.43 6.10
C PRO A 218 -16.96 33.48 5.33
N SER A 219 -17.51 34.69 5.15
CA SER A 219 -16.98 35.66 4.16
C SER A 219 -16.09 36.78 4.65
N ASN A 220 -16.12 37.15 5.92
CA ASN A 220 -15.74 38.52 6.30
C ASN A 220 -14.51 38.64 7.21
N GLU A 221 -13.87 37.56 7.61
CA GLU A 221 -12.71 37.58 8.51
C GLU A 221 -11.76 36.44 8.17
N ASP A 222 -10.50 36.56 8.60
CA ASP A 222 -9.56 35.44 8.57
C ASP A 222 -10.04 34.38 9.56
N TYR A 223 -10.09 33.12 9.13
CA TYR A 223 -10.52 32.03 9.99
C TYR A 223 -9.61 30.81 9.85
N VAL A 224 -9.54 30.06 10.94
CA VAL A 224 -8.80 28.81 11.04
C VAL A 224 -9.79 27.70 11.35
N ILE A 225 -9.78 26.65 10.54
CA ILE A 225 -10.48 25.41 10.79
C ILE A 225 -9.42 24.40 11.24
N ASP A 226 -9.61 23.81 12.40
CA ASP A 226 -8.70 22.78 12.91
C ASP A 226 -9.27 21.40 12.55
N GLY A 227 -8.42 20.46 12.16
CA GLY A 227 -8.81 19.09 11.82
C GLY A 227 -9.13 18.87 10.34
N PRO A 228 -9.21 17.61 9.92
CA PRO A 228 -9.50 17.26 8.54
C PRO A 228 -10.90 17.72 8.10
N LEU A 229 -11.06 18.00 6.81
CA LEU A 229 -12.33 18.39 6.19
C LEU A 229 -12.63 17.54 4.96
N ALA A 230 -13.87 17.11 4.81
CA ALA A 230 -14.35 16.43 3.61
C ALA A 230 -15.44 17.22 2.89
N PHE A 231 -15.39 17.24 1.57
CA PHE A 231 -16.40 17.81 0.69
C PHE A 231 -16.88 16.73 -0.30
N SER A 232 -18.12 16.27 -0.14
CA SER A 232 -18.83 15.45 -1.12
C SER A 232 -20.17 16.13 -1.43
N VAL A 233 -20.13 17.03 -2.41
CA VAL A 233 -21.24 17.95 -2.69
C VAL A 233 -21.73 17.68 -4.12
N THR A 234 -22.95 17.19 -4.25
CA THR A 234 -23.54 16.73 -5.51
C THR A 234 -24.92 17.35 -5.72
N LYS A 235 -25.18 17.89 -6.91
CA LYS A 235 -26.49 18.45 -7.30
C LYS A 235 -27.53 17.35 -7.51
N ASN A 236 -28.82 17.71 -7.43
CA ASN A 236 -29.96 16.80 -7.65
C ASN A 236 -29.96 16.03 -8.97
N ASN A 237 -29.23 16.51 -9.97
CA ASN A 237 -29.12 15.90 -11.29
C ASN A 237 -27.83 15.07 -11.46
N GLY A 238 -27.04 14.88 -10.38
CA GLY A 238 -25.74 14.21 -10.42
C GLY A 238 -24.58 15.11 -10.84
N ASP A 239 -24.81 16.40 -11.12
CA ASP A 239 -23.73 17.33 -11.45
C ASP A 239 -22.92 17.69 -10.20
N ARG A 240 -21.63 18.04 -10.38
CA ARG A 240 -20.75 18.54 -9.31
C ARG A 240 -21.38 19.73 -8.57
N GLY A 241 -21.45 19.64 -7.25
CA GLY A 241 -21.83 20.73 -6.35
C GLY A 241 -20.73 21.77 -6.20
N GLU A 242 -21.01 22.88 -5.52
CA GLU A 242 -20.05 24.00 -5.40
C GLU A 242 -19.69 24.29 -3.94
N VAL A 243 -18.40 24.28 -3.63
CA VAL A 243 -17.82 24.78 -2.39
C VAL A 243 -17.27 26.18 -2.67
N THR A 244 -18.00 27.20 -2.23
CA THR A 244 -17.64 28.59 -2.46
C THR A 244 -16.86 29.15 -1.27
N PHE A 245 -15.63 29.57 -1.53
CA PHE A 245 -14.85 30.41 -0.63
C PHE A 245 -15.18 31.86 -0.95
N PRO A 246 -16.02 32.53 -0.15
CA PRO A 246 -16.47 33.89 -0.45
C PRO A 246 -15.31 34.88 -0.55
N GLY A 247 -15.52 35.94 -1.33
CA GLY A 247 -14.51 36.96 -1.57
C GLY A 247 -14.71 38.18 -0.69
N SER A 248 -13.69 38.52 0.12
CA SER A 248 -13.51 39.87 0.71
C SER A 248 -12.22 40.01 1.53
N LYS A 249 -11.03 39.80 0.93
CA LYS A 249 -9.74 39.89 1.65
C LYS A 249 -9.70 38.99 2.87
N SER A 250 -10.05 37.72 2.69
CA SER A 250 -10.09 36.73 3.76
C SER A 250 -9.06 35.64 3.50
N THR A 251 -8.34 35.27 4.55
CA THR A 251 -7.52 34.06 4.58
C THR A 251 -8.28 32.95 5.31
N ALA A 252 -8.42 31.81 4.67
CA ALA A 252 -8.95 30.59 5.26
C ALA A 252 -7.80 29.61 5.44
N VAL A 253 -7.51 29.21 6.68
CA VAL A 253 -6.48 28.21 6.98
C VAL A 253 -7.15 26.95 7.51
N ILE A 254 -6.82 25.79 6.94
CA ILE A 254 -7.21 24.48 7.48
C ILE A 254 -5.97 23.85 8.08
N ASN A 255 -6.03 23.47 9.35
CA ASN A 255 -4.99 22.72 10.05
C ASN A 255 -5.33 21.24 10.05
N GLY A 256 -5.10 20.58 8.92
CA GLY A 256 -5.44 19.18 8.70
C GLY A 256 -5.64 18.90 7.21
N ASP A 257 -5.93 17.64 6.92
CA ASP A 257 -6.06 17.16 5.55
C ASP A 257 -7.40 17.55 4.94
N VAL A 258 -7.45 17.68 3.61
CA VAL A 258 -8.66 18.07 2.89
C VAL A 258 -8.98 17.05 1.83
N TYR A 259 -10.20 16.53 1.88
CA TYR A 259 -10.75 15.55 0.96
C TYR A 259 -11.84 16.20 0.11
N ALA A 260 -11.70 16.17 -1.21
CA ALA A 260 -12.65 16.77 -2.14
C ALA A 260 -12.97 15.81 -3.29
N ALA A 261 -14.22 15.36 -3.34
CA ALA A 261 -14.68 14.38 -4.33
C ALA A 261 -15.86 14.93 -5.12
N SER A 262 -15.73 14.96 -6.45
CA SER A 262 -16.79 15.40 -7.36
C SER A 262 -17.33 16.81 -7.09
N VAL A 263 -16.47 17.74 -6.64
CA VAL A 263 -16.87 19.11 -6.27
C VAL A 263 -16.28 20.18 -7.19
N ILE A 264 -16.89 21.36 -7.20
CA ILE A 264 -16.29 22.59 -7.73
C ILE A 264 -15.81 23.43 -6.53
N ILE A 265 -14.50 23.61 -6.40
CA ILE A 265 -13.91 24.53 -5.42
C ILE A 265 -13.83 25.91 -6.08
N ASP A 266 -14.77 26.80 -5.74
CA ASP A 266 -14.85 28.16 -6.30
C ASP A 266 -14.22 29.17 -5.33
N VAL A 267 -13.01 29.63 -5.67
CA VAL A 267 -12.23 30.61 -4.92
C VAL A 267 -12.46 32.01 -5.49
N LYS A 268 -13.18 32.84 -4.72
CA LYS A 268 -13.50 34.20 -5.12
C LYS A 268 -12.31 35.16 -4.99
N GLN A 269 -12.46 36.37 -5.54
CA GLN A 269 -11.45 37.42 -5.53
C GLN A 269 -10.94 37.77 -4.11
N ASP A 270 -9.64 38.10 -4.02
CA ASP A 270 -8.98 38.53 -2.78
C ASP A 270 -9.07 37.47 -1.65
N THR A 271 -8.96 36.19 -1.98
CA THR A 271 -9.04 35.08 -1.01
C THR A 271 -7.79 34.19 -1.10
N THR A 272 -7.23 33.84 0.05
CA THR A 272 -6.17 32.83 0.14
C THR A 272 -6.67 31.66 0.97
N PHE A 273 -6.62 30.47 0.38
CA PHE A 273 -6.98 29.23 1.03
C PHE A 273 -5.71 28.43 1.26
N THR A 274 -5.38 28.18 2.53
CA THR A 274 -4.17 27.46 2.93
C THR A 274 -4.55 26.19 3.66
N ILE A 275 -3.99 25.07 3.22
CA ILE A 275 -4.17 23.75 3.82
C ILE A 275 -2.83 23.38 4.45
N LEU A 276 -2.79 23.22 5.77
CA LEU A 276 -1.62 22.76 6.52
C LEU A 276 -1.77 21.26 6.76
N GLY A 277 -1.56 20.49 5.70
CA GLY A 277 -1.85 19.07 5.58
C GLY A 277 -1.86 18.66 4.12
N ASP A 278 -2.28 17.44 3.85
CA ASP A 278 -2.35 16.88 2.52
C ASP A 278 -3.70 17.20 1.85
N LEU A 279 -3.68 17.33 0.52
CA LEU A 279 -4.87 17.55 -0.30
C LEU A 279 -5.16 16.33 -1.15
N TYR A 280 -6.39 15.88 -1.07
CA TYR A 280 -6.87 14.63 -1.61
C TYR A 280 -8.05 14.94 -2.54
N VAL A 281 -7.87 14.78 -3.86
CA VAL A 281 -8.85 15.24 -4.86
C VAL A 281 -9.25 14.17 -5.87
N TYR A 282 -10.56 14.01 -6.07
CA TYR A 282 -11.14 13.19 -7.14
C TYR A 282 -12.15 13.98 -7.94
N ASN A 283 -12.00 14.02 -9.26
CA ASN A 283 -13.00 14.67 -10.15
C ASN A 283 -13.40 16.08 -9.67
N THR A 284 -12.43 16.86 -9.21
CA THR A 284 -12.60 18.19 -8.65
C THR A 284 -12.27 19.26 -9.68
N THR A 285 -13.08 20.32 -9.73
CA THR A 285 -12.78 21.51 -10.54
C THR A 285 -12.36 22.65 -9.63
N PHE A 286 -11.15 23.16 -9.81
CA PHE A 286 -10.69 24.38 -9.18
C PHE A 286 -11.08 25.57 -10.05
N LYS A 287 -11.91 26.46 -9.52
CA LYS A 287 -12.41 27.62 -10.24
C LYS A 287 -11.99 28.90 -9.56
N PHE A 288 -11.33 29.77 -10.31
CA PHE A 288 -10.88 31.07 -9.83
C PHE A 288 -11.71 32.21 -10.44
N ASP A 289 -12.03 33.23 -9.64
CA ASP A 289 -12.73 34.41 -10.14
C ASP A 289 -11.82 35.25 -11.05
N ASN A 290 -12.24 35.49 -12.30
CA ASN A 290 -11.44 36.11 -13.39
C ASN A 290 -11.22 37.62 -13.24
N SER A 291 -11.18 38.12 -12.00
CA SER A 291 -10.70 39.46 -11.69
C SER A 291 -9.21 39.32 -11.39
N GLU A 292 -8.31 40.10 -11.99
CA GLU A 292 -6.82 40.02 -11.84
C GLU A 292 -6.26 40.17 -10.40
N ARG A 293 -7.10 39.95 -9.39
CA ARG A 293 -6.87 40.00 -7.96
C ARG A 293 -6.40 38.65 -7.42
N ASN A 294 -5.93 38.67 -6.18
CA ASN A 294 -5.27 37.53 -5.55
C ASN A 294 -6.30 36.49 -5.12
N SER A 295 -6.35 35.35 -5.80
CA SER A 295 -7.16 34.18 -5.44
C SER A 295 -6.28 32.95 -5.56
N ASN A 296 -5.86 32.36 -4.44
CA ASN A 296 -4.88 31.27 -4.46
C ASN A 296 -5.29 30.16 -3.48
N ILE A 297 -4.94 28.93 -3.85
CA ILE A 297 -4.95 27.77 -2.96
C ILE A 297 -3.49 27.39 -2.73
N CYS A 298 -3.12 27.09 -1.48
CA CYS A 298 -1.82 26.56 -1.15
C CYS A 298 -1.94 25.36 -0.23
N VAL A 299 -1.28 24.27 -0.59
CA VAL A 299 -1.19 23.03 0.17
C VAL A 299 0.20 22.92 0.74
N ASP A 300 0.35 23.09 2.05
CA ASP A 300 1.60 22.84 2.74
C ASP A 300 1.73 21.34 3.07
N GLY A 301 1.81 20.53 2.01
CA GLY A 301 1.73 19.07 2.05
C GLY A 301 1.74 18.46 0.65
N ASN A 302 1.43 17.17 0.57
CA ASN A 302 1.29 16.43 -0.67
C ASN A 302 -0.08 16.70 -1.32
N ILE A 303 -0.14 16.51 -2.65
CA ILE A 303 -1.40 16.48 -3.39
C ILE A 303 -1.58 15.08 -3.97
N TYR A 304 -2.69 14.44 -3.64
CA TYR A 304 -3.12 13.17 -4.21
C TYR A 304 -4.18 13.44 -5.28
N ASP A 305 -3.78 13.32 -6.55
CA ASP A 305 -4.52 13.72 -7.75
C ASP A 305 -5.14 12.51 -8.45
N TYR A 306 -6.40 12.22 -8.12
CA TYR A 306 -7.17 11.11 -8.66
C TYR A 306 -8.25 11.59 -9.64
N GLY A 307 -8.46 10.87 -10.74
CA GLY A 307 -9.51 11.18 -11.72
C GLY A 307 -9.28 12.44 -12.58
N ASP A 308 -10.35 12.96 -13.19
CA ASP A 308 -10.31 14.08 -14.13
C ASP A 308 -10.50 15.41 -13.37
N ASN A 309 -9.42 15.87 -12.73
CA ASN A 309 -9.33 17.19 -12.11
C ASN A 309 -9.14 18.29 -13.16
N ASP A 310 -9.87 19.41 -13.01
CA ASP A 310 -9.91 20.51 -13.99
C ASP A 310 -9.64 21.86 -13.33
N PHE A 311 -9.10 22.81 -14.10
CA PHE A 311 -8.67 24.13 -13.63
C PHE A 311 -9.38 25.22 -14.45
N ASP A 312 -10.57 25.63 -14.03
CA ASP A 312 -11.37 26.62 -14.74
C ASP A 312 -10.95 28.05 -14.38
N ASN A 313 -10.67 28.86 -15.40
CA ASN A 313 -10.18 30.24 -15.29
C ASN A 313 -8.87 30.39 -14.48
N ALA A 314 -8.09 29.31 -14.31
CA ALA A 314 -6.73 29.41 -13.83
C ALA A 314 -5.84 30.14 -14.85
N ARG A 315 -4.76 30.77 -14.38
CA ARG A 315 -3.80 31.42 -15.29
C ARG A 315 -2.94 30.41 -16.04
N GLU A 316 -2.66 29.29 -15.39
CA GLU A 316 -1.95 28.14 -15.91
C GLU A 316 -2.64 26.89 -15.34
N ASP A 317 -2.81 25.87 -16.17
CA ASP A 317 -3.46 24.62 -15.76
C ASP A 317 -2.47 23.79 -14.93
N GLY A 318 -2.97 23.18 -13.84
CA GLY A 318 -2.22 22.25 -13.02
C GLY A 318 -1.72 22.80 -11.69
N PHE A 319 -1.00 21.94 -10.98
CA PHE A 319 -0.41 22.22 -9.67
C PHE A 319 0.99 22.83 -9.80
N HIS A 320 1.31 23.80 -8.95
CA HIS A 320 2.58 24.51 -8.98
C HIS A 320 3.40 24.33 -7.69
N HIS A 321 4.54 23.64 -7.79
CA HIS A 321 5.44 23.44 -6.65
C HIS A 321 6.11 24.76 -6.21
N ILE A 322 6.15 25.00 -4.90
CA ILE A 322 6.87 26.10 -4.24
C ILE A 322 7.59 25.60 -2.98
N GLU A 323 8.54 26.38 -2.45
CA GLU A 323 9.27 25.98 -1.23
C GLU A 323 8.47 26.23 0.06
N SER A 324 7.55 27.21 0.05
CA SER A 324 6.72 27.56 1.18
C SER A 324 5.46 28.30 0.73
N CYS A 325 4.32 28.08 1.40
CA CYS A 325 3.10 28.86 1.18
C CYS A 325 3.25 30.38 1.46
N ASP A 326 4.31 30.80 2.15
CA ASP A 326 4.63 32.22 2.32
C ASP A 326 5.22 32.87 1.05
N ASP A 327 5.66 32.06 0.08
CA ASP A 327 6.34 32.51 -1.15
C ASP A 327 5.40 32.69 -2.36
N ILE A 328 4.09 32.74 -2.14
CA ILE A 328 3.10 32.88 -3.23
C ILE A 328 3.23 34.24 -3.92
N THR A 329 3.61 34.24 -5.20
CA THR A 329 3.81 35.48 -5.98
C THR A 329 2.75 35.73 -7.05
N ASP A 330 2.10 34.69 -7.58
CA ASP A 330 1.07 34.84 -8.61
C ASP A 330 -0.33 34.60 -8.03
N SER A 331 -1.34 35.04 -8.78
CA SER A 331 -2.76 34.84 -8.49
C SER A 331 -3.35 33.74 -9.39
N MET A 332 -4.42 33.08 -8.95
CA MET A 332 -5.22 32.10 -9.70
C MET A 332 -4.48 30.80 -10.01
N LYS A 333 -3.81 30.25 -8.99
CA LYS A 333 -3.07 28.99 -9.06
C LYS A 333 -3.32 28.15 -7.80
N VAL A 334 -3.13 26.84 -7.95
CA VAL A 334 -3.02 25.90 -6.84
C VAL A 334 -1.55 25.59 -6.63
N TYR A 335 -1.06 25.89 -5.43
CA TYR A 335 0.33 25.70 -5.03
C TYR A 335 0.48 24.53 -4.07
N TYR A 336 1.67 23.91 -4.05
CA TYR A 336 2.01 22.87 -3.09
C TYR A 336 3.49 22.89 -2.69
N THR A 337 3.80 22.37 -1.50
CA THR A 337 5.17 22.25 -0.99
C THR A 337 5.72 20.83 -0.98
N GLY A 338 4.85 19.80 -1.02
CA GLY A 338 5.22 18.39 -1.05
C GLY A 338 5.32 17.81 -2.47
N GLU A 339 4.84 16.58 -2.66
CA GLU A 339 4.78 15.91 -3.97
C GLU A 339 3.35 15.90 -4.53
N VAL A 340 3.21 15.93 -5.86
CA VAL A 340 1.95 15.59 -6.53
C VAL A 340 2.01 14.11 -6.87
N ILE A 341 1.21 13.33 -6.17
CA ILE A 341 1.03 11.90 -6.34
C ILE A 341 -0.23 11.75 -7.19
N GLY A 342 -0.02 11.72 -8.50
CA GLY A 342 -1.09 11.55 -9.48
C GLY A 342 -0.98 10.22 -10.19
N GLY A 343 -2.12 9.73 -10.67
CA GLY A 343 -2.20 8.47 -11.39
C GLY A 343 -3.48 7.73 -11.04
N GLY A 344 -4.63 8.33 -11.34
CA GLY A 344 -5.86 7.55 -11.40
C GLY A 344 -5.69 6.42 -12.42
N PRO A 345 -6.14 5.19 -12.11
CA PRO A 345 -6.21 4.12 -13.08
C PRO A 345 -7.07 4.65 -14.24
N GLY A 346 -6.47 4.75 -15.43
CA GLY A 346 -7.23 5.14 -16.61
C GLY A 346 -8.30 4.09 -16.83
N GLY A 347 -9.57 4.46 -16.64
CA GLY A 347 -10.74 3.58 -16.69
C GLY A 347 -10.54 2.29 -17.49
N GLY A 348 -10.26 1.21 -16.76
CA GLY A 348 -10.07 -0.11 -17.29
C GLY A 348 -10.42 -1.08 -16.17
N SER A 349 -11.50 -1.83 -16.35
CA SER A 349 -11.86 -3.08 -15.65
C SER A 349 -11.78 -3.07 -14.11
N TYR A 350 -12.82 -3.59 -13.46
CA TYR A 350 -12.94 -3.97 -12.03
C TYR A 350 -11.75 -4.78 -11.43
N ILE A 351 -10.71 -5.05 -12.23
CA ILE A 351 -9.58 -5.92 -11.98
C ILE A 351 -8.23 -5.18 -12.04
N GLU A 352 -8.15 -3.99 -12.63
CA GLU A 352 -6.88 -3.23 -12.68
C GLU A 352 -6.43 -2.76 -11.29
N GLY A 353 -7.29 -2.88 -10.26
CA GLY A 353 -7.00 -2.51 -8.88
C GLY A 353 -6.63 -3.65 -7.92
N LEU A 354 -6.40 -4.90 -8.34
CA LEU A 354 -5.98 -5.94 -7.37
C LEU A 354 -4.57 -5.66 -6.82
N ILE A 355 -4.48 -5.32 -5.54
CA ILE A 355 -3.22 -5.04 -4.83
C ILE A 355 -2.82 -6.19 -3.90
N LEU A 356 -1.52 -6.31 -3.74
CA LEU A 356 -0.87 -7.34 -2.96
C LEU A 356 -0.86 -6.94 -1.48
N GLU A 357 -1.84 -7.41 -0.72
CA GLU A 357 -2.01 -7.02 0.70
C GLU A 357 -0.95 -7.64 1.61
N GLY A 358 -0.39 -8.80 1.23
CA GLY A 358 0.74 -9.42 1.94
C GLY A 358 0.72 -10.94 1.95
N THR A 359 1.53 -11.52 2.84
CA THR A 359 1.54 -12.97 3.09
C THR A 359 1.54 -13.27 4.56
N ARG A 360 0.87 -14.36 4.93
CA ARG A 360 0.94 -14.94 6.26
C ARG A 360 1.39 -16.39 6.14
N GLY A 361 2.55 -16.69 6.73
CA GLY A 361 3.01 -18.06 6.95
C GLY A 361 2.77 -18.44 8.42
N ASP A 362 2.41 -19.69 8.66
CA ASP A 362 2.29 -20.28 10.01
C ASP A 362 3.64 -20.73 10.59
#